data_AF-R6H9P7-F1
#
_entry.id   AF-R6H9P7-F1
#
_cell.length_a   1.000
_cell.length_b   1.000
_cell.length_c   1.000
_cell.angle_alpha   90.00
_cell.angle_beta   90.00
_cell.angle_gamma   90.00
#
_symmetry.space_group_name_H-M   'P 1'
#
loop_
_entity.id
_entity.type
_entity.pdbx_description
1 polymer ?
#
loop_
_entity_poly.entity_id
_entity_poly.type
_entity_poly.pdbx_seq_one_letter_code
_entity_poly.pdbx_strand_id
1 'polypeptide(L)'
;MSEYVLQSRWRLEGRKLHYYGLRNRENLFHNEIRVSKKQAAIIATLPRTLSKLEQRLLGRLLGQQVVPAEQLVKVPTSLGEAHFCTSCCANDFIIPGLEFDQEGRCPMCQTAKETEALQSLVPLIDTFPKARKSRFDVALFYTGGKDSTFLLYHLAKEQNLRVLALTWEIPFISASAKASIEHAKQRFPHVEFLQRTMSRTDLEKIYAQLYKLSGNTCACPSLAYLLFYPELVANRVPYFLVGNEPVQMLGLYYNHIAPKFAYGFAKNRAVSAIINMGRILTLHPPFRPGQLQTLLTMKQLAYGDHTLKRLSGYCSPLVSNVVEAIHQVPELLPPLRRSIRTSSWSGNIPAFVHLDFDKLCGGKYDWNHVKQLLIEECGWGPPADDKKSLHTSCRIEKCKDYSQFIRFYHCKSKMIPFSSLEISLASRNCGVSREEMLYEMERQLGCSLEEPLECAAMRDFLEGRS
;
A
#
# COMPACT_ATOMS: atom_id res chain seq x y z
N MET A 1 39.71 -25.58 -3.23
CA MET A 1 38.59 -25.50 -4.18
C MET A 1 37.60 -24.49 -3.60
N SER A 2 37.19 -23.47 -4.35
CA SER A 2 36.24 -22.48 -3.85
C SER A 2 34.91 -23.15 -3.50
N GLU A 3 34.36 -22.79 -2.35
CA GLU A 3 33.00 -23.13 -1.94
C GLU A 3 32.01 -22.32 -2.80
N TYR A 4 30.91 -22.95 -3.21
CA TYR A 4 29.83 -22.28 -3.93
C TYR A 4 28.65 -22.05 -3.00
N VAL A 5 28.01 -20.91 -3.18
CA VAL A 5 26.87 -20.46 -2.40
C VAL A 5 25.75 -19.99 -3.34
N LEU A 6 24.52 -19.95 -2.83
CA LEU A 6 23.43 -19.25 -3.51
C LEU A 6 23.64 -17.75 -3.28
N GLN A 7 23.65 -16.97 -4.35
CA GLN A 7 23.77 -15.52 -4.32
C GLN A 7 22.70 -14.91 -3.41
N SER A 8 23.03 -13.80 -2.77
CA SER A 8 22.13 -13.14 -1.84
C SER A 8 20.80 -12.80 -2.51
N ARG A 9 19.75 -12.74 -1.69
CA ARG A 9 18.38 -12.43 -2.11
C ARG A 9 17.70 -13.47 -3.01
N TRP A 10 18.39 -14.52 -3.44
CA TRP A 10 17.76 -15.68 -4.07
C TRP A 10 17.38 -16.74 -3.03
N ARG A 11 16.18 -17.32 -3.15
CA ARG A 11 15.76 -18.48 -2.36
C ARG A 11 15.16 -19.57 -3.26
N LEU A 12 15.46 -20.82 -2.94
CA LEU A 12 14.85 -21.97 -3.59
C LEU A 12 13.53 -22.34 -2.89
N GLU A 13 12.43 -22.30 -3.63
CA GLU A 13 11.12 -22.79 -3.18
C GLU A 13 10.66 -23.90 -4.15
N GLY A 14 10.77 -25.15 -3.71
CA GLY A 14 10.49 -26.32 -4.56
C GLY A 14 11.41 -26.38 -5.79
N ARG A 15 10.87 -26.05 -6.97
CA ARG A 15 11.62 -26.03 -8.24
C ARG A 15 11.71 -24.64 -8.86
N LYS A 16 11.62 -23.60 -8.03
CA LYS A 16 11.73 -22.21 -8.44
C LYS A 16 12.75 -21.50 -7.57
N LEU A 17 13.62 -20.71 -8.20
CA LEU A 17 14.41 -19.69 -7.54
C LEU A 17 13.61 -18.39 -7.56
N HIS A 18 13.43 -17.78 -6.40
CA HIS A 18 12.77 -16.50 -6.22
C HIS A 18 13.76 -15.44 -5.79
N TYR A 19 13.74 -14.30 -6.47
CA TYR A 19 14.49 -13.12 -6.10
C TYR A 19 13.66 -12.22 -5.17
N TYR A 20 14.28 -11.75 -4.08
CA TYR A 20 13.68 -10.88 -3.09
C TYR A 20 14.35 -9.51 -3.17
N GLY A 21 13.85 -8.66 -4.05
CA GLY A 21 14.46 -7.39 -4.38
C GLY A 21 13.75 -6.71 -5.55
N LEU A 22 14.33 -5.63 -6.03
CA LEU A 22 13.88 -4.94 -7.23
C LEU A 22 15.05 -4.90 -8.23
N ARG A 23 14.84 -5.55 -9.38
CA ARG A 23 15.87 -5.74 -10.41
C ARG A 23 15.85 -4.59 -11.42
N ASN A 24 16.96 -4.41 -12.15
CA ASN A 24 17.09 -3.41 -13.19
C ASN A 24 15.96 -3.49 -14.23
N ARG A 25 15.71 -2.39 -14.94
CA ARG A 25 14.57 -2.18 -15.87
C ARG A 25 14.21 -3.38 -16.74
N GLU A 26 15.20 -4.05 -17.34
CA GLU A 26 14.99 -5.21 -18.22
C GLU A 26 14.45 -6.45 -17.48
N ASN A 27 14.72 -6.56 -16.18
CA ASN A 27 14.39 -7.68 -15.32
C ASN A 27 13.42 -7.32 -14.18
N LEU A 28 12.84 -6.11 -14.18
CA LEU A 28 12.11 -5.50 -13.06
C LEU A 28 11.17 -6.47 -12.33
N PHE A 29 10.43 -7.28 -13.10
CA PHE A 29 9.46 -8.26 -12.60
C PHE A 29 9.81 -9.71 -12.92
N HIS A 30 11.00 -9.96 -13.46
CA HIS A 30 11.54 -11.29 -13.72
C HIS A 30 12.24 -11.83 -12.47
N ASN A 31 11.44 -12.04 -11.42
CA ASN A 31 11.90 -12.48 -10.09
C ASN A 31 11.76 -14.00 -9.86
N GLU A 32 11.37 -14.77 -10.87
CA GLU A 32 11.26 -16.22 -10.78
C GLU A 32 12.05 -16.92 -11.89
N ILE A 33 12.86 -17.91 -11.52
CA ILE A 33 13.55 -18.81 -12.45
C ILE A 33 13.12 -20.24 -12.15
N ARG A 34 12.53 -20.92 -13.14
CA ARG A 34 12.26 -22.36 -13.03
C ARG A 34 13.55 -23.14 -13.17
N VAL A 35 13.80 -24.06 -12.24
CA VAL A 35 14.99 -24.92 -12.26
C VAL A 35 14.59 -26.38 -12.44
N SER A 36 15.48 -27.16 -13.06
CA SER A 36 15.30 -28.61 -13.19
C SER A 36 15.39 -29.30 -11.82
N LYS A 37 14.89 -30.54 -11.73
CA LYS A 37 15.01 -31.35 -10.49
C LYS A 37 16.46 -31.51 -10.05
N LYS A 38 17.38 -31.70 -11.00
CA LYS A 38 18.82 -31.84 -10.72
C LYS A 38 19.43 -30.54 -10.20
N GLN A 39 19.11 -29.40 -10.83
CA GLN A 39 19.56 -28.08 -10.37
C GLN A 39 19.04 -27.77 -8.97
N ALA A 40 17.75 -28.01 -8.70
CA ALA A 40 17.16 -27.79 -7.38
C ALA A 40 17.86 -28.64 -6.30
N ALA A 41 18.13 -29.92 -6.59
CA ALA A 41 18.85 -30.79 -5.66
C ALA A 41 20.27 -30.28 -5.36
N ILE A 42 20.99 -29.77 -6.36
CA ILE A 42 22.32 -29.17 -6.15
C ILE A 42 22.20 -27.91 -5.28
N ILE A 43 21.30 -26.99 -5.65
CA ILE A 43 21.13 -25.70 -4.94
C ILE A 43 20.73 -25.90 -3.48
N ALA A 44 19.85 -26.88 -3.20
CA ALA A 44 19.40 -27.19 -1.84
C ALA A 44 20.53 -27.67 -0.91
N THR A 45 21.68 -28.08 -1.46
CA THR A 45 22.85 -28.54 -0.70
C THR A 45 23.94 -27.48 -0.53
N LEU A 46 23.74 -26.27 -1.05
CA LEU A 46 24.67 -25.15 -0.83
C LEU A 46 24.50 -24.58 0.59
N PRO A 47 25.57 -24.09 1.24
CA PRO A 47 26.93 -23.88 0.71
C PRO A 47 27.78 -25.16 0.71
N ARG A 48 28.55 -25.39 -0.37
CA ARG A 48 29.59 -26.45 -0.44
C ARG A 48 30.44 -26.36 -1.71
N THR A 49 31.51 -27.16 -1.78
CA THR A 49 32.24 -27.37 -3.03
C THR A 49 31.42 -28.20 -4.04
N LEU A 50 31.54 -27.84 -5.32
CA LEU A 50 30.82 -28.49 -6.42
C LEU A 50 31.79 -29.21 -7.36
N SER A 51 31.44 -30.44 -7.76
CA SER A 51 32.17 -31.17 -8.79
C SER A 51 32.00 -30.53 -10.18
N LYS A 52 32.91 -30.85 -11.11
CA LYS A 52 32.82 -30.36 -12.51
C LYS A 52 31.50 -30.75 -13.18
N LEU A 53 30.93 -31.92 -12.85
CA LEU A 53 29.64 -32.36 -13.37
C LEU A 53 28.50 -31.49 -12.83
N GLU A 54 28.48 -31.22 -11.53
CA GLU A 54 27.44 -30.38 -10.90
C GLU A 54 27.49 -28.95 -11.41
N GLN A 55 28.69 -28.39 -11.58
CA GLN A 55 28.89 -27.07 -12.20
C GLN A 55 28.30 -27.03 -13.62
N ARG A 56 28.53 -28.05 -14.44
CA ARG A 56 27.92 -28.16 -15.79
C ARG A 56 26.40 -28.28 -15.72
N LEU A 57 25.85 -29.01 -14.75
CA LEU A 57 24.40 -29.18 -14.57
C LEU A 57 23.70 -27.89 -14.13
N LEU A 58 24.40 -26.99 -13.41
CA LEU A 58 23.87 -25.67 -13.06
C LEU A 58 23.71 -24.77 -14.29
N GLY A 59 24.56 -24.91 -15.31
CA GLY A 59 24.46 -24.19 -16.56
C GLY A 59 24.52 -22.67 -16.33
N ARG A 60 23.54 -21.93 -16.87
CA ARG A 60 23.45 -20.46 -16.76
C ARG A 60 23.32 -19.93 -15.32
N LEU A 61 22.93 -20.77 -14.37
CA LEU A 61 22.84 -20.38 -12.96
C LEU A 61 24.21 -20.15 -12.33
N LEU A 62 25.25 -20.84 -12.83
CA LEU A 62 26.61 -20.71 -12.34
C LEU A 62 27.19 -19.35 -12.74
N GLY A 63 27.76 -18.63 -11.78
CA GLY A 63 28.25 -17.26 -11.94
C GLY A 63 27.17 -16.18 -11.89
N GLN A 64 25.89 -16.55 -11.76
CA GLN A 64 24.78 -15.60 -11.61
C GLN A 64 24.03 -15.81 -10.29
N GLN A 65 23.29 -16.92 -10.17
CA GLN A 65 22.56 -17.27 -8.94
C GLN A 65 23.38 -18.17 -8.03
N VAL A 66 24.24 -19.02 -8.57
CA VAL A 66 25.19 -19.83 -7.81
C VAL A 66 26.59 -19.29 -8.07
N VAL A 67 27.22 -18.73 -7.05
CA VAL A 67 28.50 -18.03 -7.17
C VAL A 67 29.52 -18.63 -6.20
N PRO A 68 30.83 -18.47 -6.45
CA PRO A 68 31.84 -18.70 -5.43
C PRO A 68 31.55 -17.85 -4.17
N ALA A 69 31.85 -18.37 -2.97
CA ALA A 69 31.57 -17.71 -1.69
C ALA A 69 32.17 -16.30 -1.61
N GLU A 70 33.35 -16.10 -2.20
CA GLU A 70 34.06 -14.84 -2.32
C GLU A 70 33.34 -13.77 -3.16
N GLN A 71 32.36 -14.17 -3.98
CA GLN A 71 31.53 -13.29 -4.83
C GLN A 71 30.10 -13.08 -4.27
N LEU A 72 29.84 -13.56 -3.05
CA LEU A 72 28.55 -13.34 -2.39
C LEU A 72 28.37 -11.85 -2.10
N VAL A 73 27.31 -11.25 -2.64
CA VAL A 73 26.94 -9.86 -2.37
C VAL A 73 26.40 -9.78 -0.95
N LYS A 74 27.08 -9.02 -0.09
CA LYS A 74 26.65 -8.78 1.29
C LYS A 74 25.41 -7.89 1.30
N VAL A 75 24.44 -8.25 2.13
CA VAL A 75 23.29 -7.38 2.40
C VAL A 75 23.71 -6.40 3.50
N PRO A 76 23.59 -5.07 3.29
CA PRO A 76 23.93 -4.08 4.31
C PRO A 76 23.13 -4.28 5.59
N THR A 77 23.72 -3.95 6.73
CA THR A 77 23.06 -4.08 8.04
C THR A 77 22.60 -2.75 8.64
N SER A 78 22.99 -1.63 8.01
CA SER A 78 22.59 -0.28 8.37
C SER A 78 22.57 0.64 7.14
N LEU A 79 21.98 1.84 7.30
CA LEU A 79 22.01 2.88 6.27
C LEU A 79 23.43 3.35 5.93
N GLY A 80 24.34 3.36 6.91
CA GLY A 80 25.73 3.81 6.71
C GLY A 80 26.55 2.89 5.81
N GLU A 81 26.16 1.62 5.69
CA GLU A 81 26.76 0.63 4.80
C GLU A 81 26.09 0.55 3.43
N ALA A 82 24.96 1.25 3.25
CA ALA A 82 24.11 1.09 2.09
C ALA A 82 24.66 1.82 0.86
N HIS A 83 24.46 1.22 -0.31
CA HIS A 83 24.64 1.89 -1.58
C HIS A 83 23.35 2.64 -1.94
N PHE A 84 23.47 3.93 -2.22
CA PHE A 84 22.35 4.79 -2.56
C PHE A 84 22.23 5.03 -4.07
N CYS A 85 21.00 5.17 -4.51
CA CYS A 85 20.67 5.69 -5.83
C CYS A 85 21.21 7.12 -6.00
N THR A 86 21.72 7.41 -7.20
CA THR A 86 22.22 8.73 -7.59
C THR A 86 21.12 9.76 -7.84
N SER A 87 19.88 9.33 -8.11
CA SER A 87 18.74 10.22 -8.45
C SER A 87 17.65 10.32 -7.38
N CYS A 88 17.62 9.42 -6.39
CA CYS A 88 16.65 9.43 -5.30
C CYS A 88 17.29 8.85 -4.03
N CYS A 89 16.59 8.78 -2.91
CA CYS A 89 17.13 8.23 -1.65
C CYS A 89 17.03 6.69 -1.53
N ALA A 90 16.52 5.98 -2.54
CA ALA A 90 16.48 4.51 -2.54
C ALA A 90 17.87 3.91 -2.30
N ASN A 91 17.94 2.86 -1.49
CA ASN A 91 19.17 2.17 -1.16
C ASN A 91 18.93 0.68 -0.91
N ASP A 92 20.00 -0.10 -0.95
CA ASP A 92 19.99 -1.55 -0.78
C ASP A 92 19.94 -2.02 0.69
N PHE A 93 19.91 -1.11 1.66
CA PHE A 93 19.59 -1.46 3.05
C PHE A 93 18.08 -1.52 3.26
N ILE A 94 17.32 -0.46 2.96
CA ILE A 94 15.87 -0.43 3.18
C ILE A 94 15.09 -1.22 2.11
N ILE A 95 15.70 -1.44 0.93
CA ILE A 95 15.22 -2.38 -0.09
C ILE A 95 16.35 -3.37 -0.42
N PRO A 96 16.62 -4.38 0.43
CA PRO A 96 17.61 -5.41 0.12
C PRO A 96 17.35 -6.11 -1.21
N GLY A 97 18.39 -6.22 -2.03
CA GLY A 97 18.26 -6.71 -3.41
C GLY A 97 17.81 -5.64 -4.39
N LEU A 98 18.12 -4.37 -4.13
CA LEU A 98 18.02 -3.32 -5.13
C LEU A 98 19.20 -3.45 -6.10
N GLU A 99 18.91 -3.67 -7.38
CA GLU A 99 19.94 -3.57 -8.42
C GLU A 99 20.14 -2.10 -8.82
N PHE A 100 21.37 -1.75 -9.24
CA PHE A 100 21.69 -0.44 -9.78
C PHE A 100 22.18 -0.59 -11.23
N ASP A 101 21.90 0.39 -12.08
CA ASP A 101 22.50 0.47 -13.42
C ASP A 101 23.93 1.03 -13.36
N GLN A 102 24.55 1.19 -14.53
CA GLN A 102 25.92 1.70 -14.62
C GLN A 102 26.07 3.14 -14.12
N GLU A 103 24.98 3.92 -14.14
CA GLU A 103 24.91 5.28 -13.61
C GLU A 103 24.51 5.33 -12.12
N GLY A 104 24.41 4.18 -11.44
CA GLY A 104 24.05 4.09 -10.03
C GLY A 104 22.57 4.42 -9.75
N ARG A 105 21.68 4.33 -10.76
CA ARG A 105 20.24 4.57 -10.58
C ARG A 105 19.55 3.27 -10.19
N CYS A 106 18.65 3.35 -9.22
CA CYS A 106 17.76 2.25 -8.87
C CYS A 106 16.69 2.01 -9.95
N PRO A 107 15.99 0.86 -9.95
CA PRO A 107 15.05 0.52 -11.00
C PRO A 107 13.85 1.48 -11.07
N MET A 108 13.42 2.03 -9.93
CA MET A 108 12.36 3.03 -9.87
C MET A 108 12.73 4.33 -10.61
N CYS A 109 14.01 4.69 -10.60
CA CYS A 109 14.52 5.84 -11.35
C CYS A 109 14.73 5.48 -12.83
N GLN A 110 15.22 4.27 -13.13
CA GLN A 110 15.36 3.78 -14.50
C GLN A 110 14.01 3.74 -15.24
N THR A 111 12.90 3.50 -14.54
CA THR A 111 11.56 3.38 -15.13
C THR A 111 10.64 4.57 -14.90
N ALA A 112 11.18 5.72 -14.47
CA ALA A 112 10.36 6.87 -14.07
C ALA A 112 9.39 7.30 -15.19
N LYS A 113 9.87 7.38 -16.43
CA LYS A 113 9.09 7.78 -17.61
C LYS A 113 7.98 6.78 -17.95
N GLU A 114 8.23 5.48 -17.87
CA GLU A 114 7.21 4.46 -18.14
C GLU A 114 6.10 4.42 -17.09
N THR A 115 6.42 4.84 -15.87
CA THR A 115 5.48 4.84 -14.75
C THR A 115 4.66 6.11 -14.62
N GLU A 116 4.97 7.17 -15.36
CA GLU A 116 4.25 8.45 -15.33
C GLU A 116 2.75 8.31 -15.60
N ALA A 117 2.36 7.38 -16.48
CA ALA A 117 0.97 7.10 -16.80
C ALA A 117 0.21 6.29 -15.72
N LEU A 118 0.89 5.78 -14.69
CA LEU A 118 0.33 4.91 -13.65
C LEU A 118 -0.23 5.72 -12.47
N GLN A 119 -1.09 6.69 -12.78
CA GLN A 119 -1.54 7.69 -11.81
C GLN A 119 -2.52 7.12 -10.76
N SER A 120 -3.43 6.23 -11.14
CA SER A 120 -4.45 5.70 -10.22
C SER A 120 -5.09 4.39 -10.72
N LEU A 121 -5.56 3.57 -9.79
CA LEU A 121 -6.34 2.34 -10.05
C LEU A 121 -7.86 2.59 -10.13
N VAL A 122 -8.30 3.72 -9.58
CA VAL A 122 -9.67 4.21 -9.67
C VAL A 122 -9.71 5.46 -10.55
N PRO A 123 -10.86 5.80 -11.15
CA PRO A 123 -10.95 7.00 -12.00
C PRO A 123 -10.49 8.26 -11.26
N LEU A 124 -9.67 9.05 -11.94
CA LEU A 124 -9.37 10.44 -11.56
C LEU A 124 -10.52 11.31 -12.04
N ILE A 125 -11.01 12.18 -11.16
CA ILE A 125 -12.03 13.18 -11.47
C ILE A 125 -11.61 14.52 -10.89
N ASP A 126 -12.05 15.61 -11.52
CA ASP A 126 -11.68 16.96 -11.09
C ASP A 126 -12.83 17.69 -10.41
N THR A 127 -14.07 17.38 -10.78
CA THR A 127 -15.26 18.11 -10.38
C THR A 127 -16.38 17.18 -9.94
N PHE A 128 -17.08 17.56 -8.87
CA PHE A 128 -18.22 16.79 -8.37
C PHE A 128 -19.53 17.55 -8.61
N PRO A 129 -20.50 16.96 -9.32
CA PRO A 129 -21.83 17.55 -9.42
C PRO A 129 -22.55 17.47 -8.07
N LYS A 130 -23.31 18.52 -7.73
CA LYS A 130 -24.14 18.54 -6.52
C LYS A 130 -25.18 17.42 -6.54
N ALA A 131 -25.22 16.63 -5.46
CA ALA A 131 -26.13 15.50 -5.35
C ALA A 131 -27.57 15.94 -5.11
N ARG A 132 -28.51 15.55 -5.99
CA ARG A 132 -29.94 15.89 -5.83
C ARG A 132 -30.69 15.01 -4.84
N LYS A 133 -30.25 13.76 -4.67
CA LYS A 133 -30.93 12.72 -3.88
C LYS A 133 -30.13 12.26 -2.66
N SER A 134 -29.13 13.04 -2.26
CA SER A 134 -28.31 12.82 -1.09
C SER A 134 -28.10 14.13 -0.35
N ARG A 135 -27.91 14.03 0.97
CA ARG A 135 -27.44 15.14 1.81
C ARG A 135 -25.98 15.48 1.53
N PHE A 136 -25.22 14.55 0.96
CA PHE A 136 -23.78 14.70 0.71
C PHE A 136 -23.48 14.66 -0.79
N ASP A 137 -22.53 15.50 -1.20
CA ASP A 137 -21.96 15.47 -2.54
C ASP A 137 -20.83 14.43 -2.62
N VAL A 138 -20.08 14.27 -1.54
CA VAL A 138 -18.92 13.37 -1.43
C VAL A 138 -18.76 12.86 -0.01
N ALA A 139 -18.10 11.72 0.13
CA ALA A 139 -17.54 11.26 1.39
C ALA A 139 -16.03 11.03 1.27
N LEU A 140 -15.32 11.13 2.38
CA LEU A 140 -13.91 10.73 2.44
C LEU A 140 -13.61 9.95 3.71
N PHE A 141 -12.62 9.07 3.60
CA PHE A 141 -11.94 8.51 4.76
C PHE A 141 -10.98 9.53 5.33
N TYR A 142 -11.28 10.02 6.53
CA TYR A 142 -10.53 11.07 7.20
C TYR A 142 -9.83 10.53 8.44
N THR A 143 -8.50 10.56 8.42
CA THR A 143 -7.64 9.98 9.47
C THR A 143 -6.90 11.03 10.30
N GLY A 144 -7.00 12.32 9.94
CA GLY A 144 -6.21 13.40 10.53
C GLY A 144 -4.75 13.45 10.04
N GLY A 145 -4.35 12.56 9.11
CA GLY A 145 -3.05 12.63 8.45
C GLY A 145 -3.03 13.62 7.29
N LYS A 146 -1.82 14.09 6.91
CA LYS A 146 -1.55 15.06 5.84
C LYS A 146 -2.45 14.88 4.61
N ASP A 147 -2.41 13.71 3.99
CA ASP A 147 -3.09 13.47 2.70
C ASP A 147 -4.61 13.50 2.84
N SER A 148 -5.14 12.95 3.94
CA SER A 148 -6.58 12.98 4.23
C SER A 148 -7.08 14.38 4.59
N THR A 149 -6.26 15.20 5.25
CA THR A 149 -6.58 16.60 5.58
C THR A 149 -6.51 17.48 4.34
N PHE A 150 -5.54 17.25 3.44
CA PHE A 150 -5.49 17.93 2.14
C PHE A 150 -6.72 17.61 1.28
N LEU A 151 -7.14 16.33 1.26
CA LEU A 151 -8.37 15.94 0.59
C LEU A 151 -9.60 16.63 1.20
N LEU A 152 -9.69 16.69 2.54
CA LEU A 152 -10.78 17.38 3.24
C LEU A 152 -10.81 18.86 2.86
N TYR A 153 -9.67 19.54 2.95
CA TYR A 153 -9.49 20.95 2.56
C TYR A 153 -10.01 21.21 1.15
N HIS A 154 -9.55 20.42 0.18
CA HIS A 154 -9.91 20.63 -1.21
C HIS A 154 -11.41 20.40 -1.47
N LEU A 155 -11.99 19.33 -0.89
CA LEU A 155 -13.41 19.04 -1.07
C LEU A 155 -14.31 20.05 -0.34
N ALA A 156 -13.98 20.39 0.90
CA ALA A 156 -14.84 21.20 1.76
C ALA A 156 -14.70 22.70 1.52
N LYS A 157 -13.47 23.20 1.29
CA LYS A 157 -13.19 24.64 1.13
C LYS A 157 -13.05 25.03 -0.34
N GLU A 158 -12.13 24.42 -1.08
CA GLU A 158 -11.87 24.82 -2.48
C GLU A 158 -13.08 24.55 -3.39
N GLN A 159 -13.69 23.37 -3.25
CA GLN A 159 -14.86 22.98 -4.05
C GLN A 159 -16.21 23.24 -3.39
N ASN A 160 -16.21 23.71 -2.12
CA ASN A 160 -17.41 24.01 -1.34
C ASN A 160 -18.47 22.89 -1.38
N LEU A 161 -18.05 21.63 -1.19
CA LEU A 161 -18.92 20.45 -1.26
C LEU A 161 -19.58 20.15 0.10
N ARG A 162 -20.75 19.48 0.05
CA ARG A 162 -21.35 18.88 1.25
C ARG A 162 -20.63 17.56 1.53
N VAL A 163 -19.69 17.60 2.46
CA VAL A 163 -18.75 16.49 2.72
C VAL A 163 -19.20 15.68 3.94
N LEU A 164 -19.16 14.35 3.80
CA LEU A 164 -19.20 13.40 4.91
C LEU A 164 -17.79 12.88 5.21
N ALA A 165 -17.18 13.35 6.30
CA ALA A 165 -15.86 12.92 6.75
C ALA A 165 -15.98 11.72 7.70
N LEU A 166 -15.37 10.60 7.33
CA LEU A 166 -15.54 9.30 8.00
C LEU A 166 -14.24 8.89 8.70
N THR A 167 -14.29 8.80 10.03
CA THR A 167 -13.14 8.42 10.85
C THR A 167 -13.41 7.10 11.58
N TRP A 168 -12.61 6.07 11.31
CA TRP A 168 -12.61 4.86 12.12
C TRP A 168 -11.52 5.02 13.17
N GLU A 169 -11.91 4.98 14.44
CA GLU A 169 -10.94 5.07 15.51
C GLU A 169 -10.34 3.69 15.80
N ILE A 170 -9.01 3.65 15.85
CA ILE A 170 -8.21 2.48 16.18
C ILE A 170 -7.46 2.71 17.49
N PRO A 171 -7.08 1.64 18.23
CA PRO A 171 -6.32 1.73 19.48
C PRO A 171 -4.95 2.42 19.36
N PHE A 172 -4.50 2.66 18.13
CA PHE A 172 -3.18 3.18 17.80
C PHE A 172 -3.21 4.54 17.10
N ILE A 173 -4.34 5.25 17.10
CA ILE A 173 -4.39 6.62 16.55
C ILE A 173 -3.39 7.53 17.30
N SER A 174 -2.65 8.35 16.55
CA SER A 174 -1.66 9.26 17.14
C SER A 174 -2.32 10.47 17.81
N ALA A 175 -1.64 11.10 18.76
CA ALA A 175 -2.13 12.31 19.42
C ALA A 175 -2.27 13.49 18.43
N SER A 176 -1.31 13.64 17.51
CA SER A 176 -1.36 14.65 16.44
C SER A 176 -2.54 14.42 15.48
N ALA A 177 -2.84 13.17 15.12
CA ALA A 177 -4.02 12.86 14.31
C ALA A 177 -5.32 13.20 15.04
N LYS A 178 -5.44 12.87 16.33
CA LYS A 178 -6.58 13.26 17.18
C LYS A 178 -6.76 14.78 17.22
N ALA A 179 -5.69 15.53 17.50
CA ALA A 179 -5.72 16.99 17.50
C ALA A 179 -6.16 17.56 16.15
N SER A 180 -5.59 17.03 15.05
CA SER A 180 -5.96 17.44 13.69
C SER A 180 -7.42 17.18 13.35
N ILE A 181 -8.00 16.09 13.85
CA ILE A 181 -9.43 15.80 13.67
C ILE A 181 -10.28 16.84 14.40
N GLU A 182 -9.93 17.17 15.66
CA GLU A 182 -10.68 18.17 16.44
C GLU A 182 -10.56 19.57 15.85
N HIS A 183 -9.38 19.99 15.40
CA HIS A 183 -9.21 21.28 14.74
C HIS A 183 -9.98 21.35 13.41
N ALA A 184 -9.97 20.27 12.62
CA ALA A 184 -10.76 20.21 11.39
C ALA A 184 -12.28 20.33 11.65
N LYS A 185 -12.80 19.74 12.72
CA LYS A 185 -14.21 19.91 13.14
C LYS A 185 -14.54 21.38 13.42
N GLN A 186 -13.63 22.11 14.06
CA GLN A 186 -13.80 23.53 14.36
C GLN A 186 -13.71 24.40 13.09
N ARG A 187 -12.79 24.05 12.18
CA ARG A 187 -12.48 24.84 11.00
C ARG A 187 -13.47 24.65 9.85
N PHE A 188 -14.11 23.49 9.77
CA PHE A 188 -15.07 23.11 8.74
C PHE A 188 -16.45 22.79 9.33
N PRO A 189 -17.19 23.78 9.87
CA PRO A 189 -18.47 23.56 10.55
C PRO A 189 -19.58 23.04 9.63
N HIS A 190 -19.43 23.17 8.31
CA HIS A 190 -20.37 22.66 7.30
C HIS A 190 -20.09 21.21 6.88
N VAL A 191 -19.00 20.60 7.38
CA VAL A 191 -18.66 19.20 7.13
C VAL A 191 -19.28 18.33 8.22
N GLU A 192 -19.93 17.24 7.83
CA GLU A 192 -20.44 16.27 8.78
C GLU A 192 -19.34 15.24 9.10
N PHE A 193 -18.89 15.22 10.36
CA PHE A 193 -17.90 14.26 10.83
C PHE A 193 -18.59 13.07 11.50
N LEU A 194 -18.39 11.88 10.96
CA LEU A 194 -18.88 10.62 11.54
C LEU A 194 -17.71 9.76 11.99
N GLN A 195 -17.68 9.48 13.30
CA GLN A 195 -16.69 8.61 13.92
C GLN A 195 -17.30 7.26 14.31
N ARG A 196 -16.60 6.16 14.02
CA ARG A 196 -16.99 4.81 14.44
C ARG A 196 -15.82 4.04 15.02
N THR A 197 -16.11 3.15 15.93
CA THR A 197 -15.18 2.16 16.48
C THR A 197 -15.70 0.76 16.23
N MET A 198 -14.79 -0.21 16.21
CA MET A 198 -15.13 -1.63 16.28
C MET A 198 -15.16 -2.06 17.74
N SER A 199 -15.96 -3.07 18.09
CA SER A 199 -15.90 -3.65 19.43
C SER A 199 -14.48 -4.16 19.71
N ARG A 200 -14.02 -4.02 20.96
CA ARG A 200 -12.67 -4.43 21.37
C ARG A 200 -12.44 -5.92 21.10
N THR A 201 -13.41 -6.76 21.45
CA THR A 201 -13.35 -8.23 21.26
C THR A 201 -13.23 -8.63 19.79
N ASP A 202 -13.96 -7.96 18.89
CA ASP A 202 -13.86 -8.25 17.45
C ASP A 202 -12.52 -7.79 16.90
N LEU A 203 -12.06 -6.61 17.33
CA LEU A 203 -10.78 -6.08 16.89
C LEU A 203 -9.60 -6.94 17.37
N GLU A 204 -9.64 -7.47 18.59
CA GLU A 204 -8.66 -8.41 19.13
C GLU A 204 -8.55 -9.68 18.28
N LYS A 205 -9.69 -10.28 17.88
CA LYS A 205 -9.70 -11.46 16.98
C LYS A 205 -9.04 -11.15 15.63
N ILE A 206 -9.40 -10.03 15.01
CA ILE A 206 -8.84 -9.60 13.71
C ILE A 206 -7.34 -9.34 13.86
N TYR A 207 -6.93 -8.59 14.89
CA TYR A 207 -5.54 -8.21 15.10
C TYR A 207 -4.66 -9.41 15.47
N ALA A 208 -5.17 -10.36 16.26
CA ALA A 208 -4.44 -11.59 16.57
C ALA A 208 -4.16 -12.41 15.29
N GLN A 209 -5.15 -12.57 14.41
CA GLN A 209 -4.96 -13.28 13.15
C GLN A 209 -4.03 -12.51 12.20
N LEU A 210 -4.15 -11.17 12.11
CA LEU A 210 -3.22 -10.36 11.31
C LEU A 210 -1.79 -10.46 11.82
N TYR A 211 -1.60 -10.39 13.13
CA TYR A 211 -0.29 -10.49 13.74
C TYR A 211 0.35 -11.85 13.47
N LYS A 212 -0.43 -12.94 13.56
CA LYS A 212 0.01 -14.29 13.19
C LYS A 212 0.44 -14.39 11.72
N LEU A 213 -0.34 -13.80 10.79
CA LEU A 213 -0.09 -13.90 9.35
C LEU A 213 1.03 -12.97 8.86
N SER A 214 1.12 -11.76 9.42
CA SER A 214 1.90 -10.64 8.88
C SER A 214 2.91 -10.04 9.85
N GLY A 215 2.83 -10.36 11.14
CA GLY A 215 3.69 -9.77 12.19
C GLY A 215 3.30 -8.35 12.61
N ASN A 216 2.10 -7.88 12.21
CA ASN A 216 1.56 -6.58 12.59
C ASN A 216 0.03 -6.61 12.55
N THR A 217 -0.60 -5.53 13.02
CA THR A 217 -2.07 -5.36 13.08
C THR A 217 -2.62 -4.42 12.00
N CYS A 218 -1.84 -4.14 10.94
CA CYS A 218 -2.19 -3.15 9.94
C CYS A 218 -3.29 -3.65 8.98
N ALA A 219 -4.53 -3.23 9.27
CA ALA A 219 -5.71 -3.54 8.46
C ALA A 219 -6.26 -2.33 7.67
N CYS A 220 -5.71 -1.14 7.89
CA CYS A 220 -6.26 0.10 7.33
C CYS A 220 -6.02 0.20 5.81
N PRO A 221 -6.98 0.70 5.02
CA PRO A 221 -8.32 1.17 5.40
C PRO A 221 -9.41 0.07 5.34
N SER A 222 -9.08 -1.21 5.25
CA SER A 222 -10.05 -2.29 5.02
C SER A 222 -11.17 -2.36 6.07
N LEU A 223 -10.85 -2.11 7.34
CA LEU A 223 -11.85 -2.06 8.41
C LEU A 223 -12.82 -0.87 8.26
N ALA A 224 -12.35 0.26 7.72
CA ALA A 224 -13.21 1.42 7.46
C ALA A 224 -14.26 1.11 6.40
N TYR A 225 -13.92 0.32 5.37
CA TYR A 225 -14.90 -0.13 4.38
C TYR A 225 -16.03 -0.95 5.01
N LEU A 226 -15.71 -1.84 5.96
CA LEU A 226 -16.73 -2.60 6.70
C LEU A 226 -17.65 -1.68 7.50
N LEU A 227 -17.06 -0.71 8.20
CA LEU A 227 -17.78 0.20 9.10
C LEU A 227 -18.65 1.21 8.36
N PHE A 228 -18.22 1.67 7.18
CA PHE A 228 -18.84 2.83 6.53
C PHE A 228 -19.53 2.55 5.20
N TYR A 229 -19.23 1.44 4.51
CA TYR A 229 -19.96 1.16 3.26
C TYR A 229 -21.49 1.11 3.44
N PRO A 230 -22.04 0.52 4.51
CA PRO A 230 -23.48 0.60 4.78
C PRO A 230 -23.99 2.04 4.92
N GLU A 231 -23.21 2.92 5.54
CA GLU A 231 -23.55 4.34 5.73
C GLU A 231 -23.60 5.09 4.39
N LEU A 232 -22.59 4.86 3.54
CA LEU A 232 -22.50 5.47 2.21
C LEU A 232 -23.72 5.08 1.35
N VAL A 233 -24.13 3.80 1.41
CA VAL A 233 -25.30 3.30 0.69
C VAL A 233 -26.59 3.87 1.26
N ALA A 234 -26.75 3.90 2.58
CA ALA A 234 -27.94 4.43 3.25
C ALA A 234 -28.18 5.91 2.91
N ASN A 235 -27.13 6.72 2.90
CA ASN A 235 -27.20 8.14 2.55
C ASN A 235 -27.14 8.42 1.05
N ARG A 236 -27.07 7.37 0.21
CA ARG A 236 -26.94 7.48 -1.25
C ARG A 236 -25.79 8.39 -1.68
N VAL A 237 -24.67 8.31 -0.97
CA VAL A 237 -23.48 9.11 -1.27
C VAL A 237 -23.00 8.75 -2.67
N PRO A 238 -22.87 9.71 -3.60
CA PRO A 238 -22.55 9.40 -4.99
C PRO A 238 -21.06 9.09 -5.21
N TYR A 239 -20.16 9.69 -4.43
CA TYR A 239 -18.70 9.50 -4.56
C TYR A 239 -18.07 9.32 -3.19
N PHE A 240 -17.09 8.42 -3.10
CA PHE A 240 -16.22 8.37 -1.94
C PHE A 240 -14.74 8.31 -2.34
N LEU A 241 -13.90 8.89 -1.50
CA LEU A 241 -12.48 9.09 -1.77
C LEU A 241 -11.62 8.62 -0.60
N VAL A 242 -10.38 8.25 -0.93
CA VAL A 242 -9.30 8.01 0.02
C VAL A 242 -8.15 8.93 -0.38
N GLY A 243 -7.56 9.64 0.58
CA GLY A 243 -6.43 10.53 0.34
C GLY A 243 -5.16 9.72 0.12
N ASN A 244 -4.91 9.31 -1.13
CA ASN A 244 -3.67 8.66 -1.51
C ASN A 244 -2.82 9.62 -2.32
N GLU A 245 -1.56 9.79 -1.92
CA GLU A 245 -0.62 10.59 -2.69
C GLU A 245 -0.10 9.82 -3.92
N PRO A 246 0.44 10.50 -4.95
CA PRO A 246 0.84 9.87 -6.22
C PRO A 246 1.83 8.71 -6.05
N VAL A 247 2.78 8.84 -5.12
CA VAL A 247 3.81 7.81 -4.89
C VAL A 247 3.26 6.52 -4.28
N GLN A 248 2.15 6.58 -3.52
CA GLN A 248 1.49 5.39 -2.97
C GLN A 248 0.89 4.53 -4.09
N MET A 249 0.39 5.15 -5.16
CA MET A 249 -0.11 4.42 -6.34
C MET A 249 1.02 3.71 -7.07
N LEU A 250 2.20 4.31 -7.17
CA LEU A 250 3.40 3.66 -7.73
C LEU A 250 3.92 2.53 -6.82
N GLY A 251 3.81 2.69 -5.49
CA GLY A 251 4.12 1.65 -4.52
C GLY A 251 3.38 0.34 -4.80
N LEU A 252 2.10 0.41 -5.19
CA LEU A 252 1.30 -0.77 -5.56
C LEU A 252 1.82 -1.49 -6.80
N TYR A 253 2.37 -0.75 -7.77
CA TYR A 253 2.95 -1.31 -8.99
C TYR A 253 4.26 -2.06 -8.68
N TYR A 254 5.19 -1.42 -7.97
CA TYR A 254 6.47 -2.04 -7.63
C TYR A 254 6.33 -3.20 -6.63
N ASN A 255 5.29 -3.23 -5.80
CA ASN A 255 4.96 -4.36 -4.94
C ASN A 255 4.19 -5.50 -5.65
N HIS A 256 3.96 -5.42 -6.96
CA HIS A 256 3.13 -6.37 -7.71
C HIS A 256 1.68 -6.50 -7.20
N ILE A 257 1.18 -5.51 -6.44
CA ILE A 257 -0.19 -5.47 -5.93
C ILE A 257 -1.16 -4.94 -7.01
N ALA A 258 -0.67 -4.17 -7.96
CA ALA A 258 -1.43 -3.79 -9.12
C ALA A 258 -0.61 -3.96 -10.40
N PRO A 259 -0.98 -4.88 -11.29
CA PRO A 259 -0.29 -5.02 -12.56
C PRO A 259 -0.55 -3.80 -13.45
N LYS A 260 0.37 -3.51 -14.39
CA LYS A 260 0.30 -2.33 -15.28
C LYS A 260 -1.07 -2.14 -15.95
N PHE A 261 -1.68 -3.23 -16.41
CA PHE A 261 -2.99 -3.17 -17.08
C PHE A 261 -4.12 -2.70 -16.15
N ALA A 262 -4.01 -2.87 -14.83
CA ALA A 262 -5.03 -2.45 -13.87
C ALA A 262 -5.22 -0.93 -13.85
N TYR A 263 -4.15 -0.16 -14.06
CA TYR A 263 -4.19 1.30 -14.18
C TYR A 263 -4.90 1.80 -15.45
N GLY A 264 -4.92 0.97 -16.51
CA GLY A 264 -5.68 1.23 -17.73
C GLY A 264 -7.11 0.67 -17.72
N PHE A 265 -7.42 -0.24 -16.80
CA PHE A 265 -8.69 -0.97 -16.78
C PHE A 265 -9.90 -0.05 -16.67
N ALA A 266 -9.83 0.95 -15.78
CA ALA A 266 -10.89 1.95 -15.61
C ALA A 266 -11.12 2.82 -16.86
N LYS A 267 -10.14 2.91 -17.77
CA LYS A 267 -10.19 3.73 -18.99
C LYS A 267 -10.65 2.91 -20.22
N ASN A 268 -10.76 1.58 -20.13
CA ASN A 268 -11.10 0.73 -21.27
C ASN A 268 -12.62 0.72 -21.55
N ARG A 269 -13.03 1.47 -22.58
CA ARG A 269 -14.43 1.62 -23.00
C ARG A 269 -15.08 0.32 -23.46
N ALA A 270 -14.34 -0.55 -24.16
CA ALA A 270 -14.87 -1.82 -24.66
C ALA A 270 -15.19 -2.78 -23.51
N VAL A 271 -14.28 -2.91 -22.55
CA VAL A 271 -14.50 -3.72 -21.34
C VAL A 271 -15.68 -3.18 -20.53
N SER A 272 -15.75 -1.86 -20.35
CA SER A 272 -16.88 -1.23 -19.65
C SER A 272 -18.22 -1.46 -20.37
N ALA A 273 -18.24 -1.42 -21.71
CA ALA A 273 -19.43 -1.71 -22.51
C ALA A 273 -19.92 -3.15 -22.33
N ILE A 274 -19.01 -4.13 -22.37
CA ILE A 274 -19.33 -5.56 -22.14
C ILE A 274 -19.90 -5.77 -20.74
N ILE A 275 -19.24 -5.21 -19.72
CA ILE A 275 -19.70 -5.33 -18.33
C ILE A 275 -21.08 -4.69 -18.15
N ASN A 276 -21.32 -3.52 -18.75
CA ASN A 276 -22.60 -2.83 -18.67
C ASN A 276 -23.71 -3.54 -19.45
N MET A 277 -23.39 -4.17 -20.58
CA MET A 277 -24.33 -5.04 -21.30
C MET A 277 -24.79 -6.20 -20.39
N GLY A 278 -23.85 -6.87 -19.72
CA GLY A 278 -24.17 -7.92 -18.75
C GLY A 278 -25.02 -7.44 -17.58
N ARG A 279 -24.84 -6.19 -17.13
CA ARG A 279 -25.71 -5.58 -16.10
C ARG A 279 -27.12 -5.36 -16.61
N ILE A 280 -27.30 -4.81 -17.81
CA ILE A 280 -28.62 -4.61 -18.41
C ILE A 280 -29.32 -5.97 -18.58
N LEU A 281 -28.62 -6.98 -19.08
CA LEU A 281 -29.15 -8.36 -19.22
C LEU A 281 -29.56 -8.98 -17.88
N THR A 282 -28.94 -8.57 -16.77
CA THR A 282 -29.28 -9.00 -15.41
C THR A 282 -30.21 -8.02 -14.68
N LEU A 283 -30.85 -7.08 -15.40
CA LEU A 283 -31.77 -6.07 -14.86
C LEU A 283 -31.15 -5.13 -13.83
N HIS A 284 -29.84 -4.91 -13.93
CA HIS A 284 -29.09 -3.99 -13.10
C HIS A 284 -28.75 -2.71 -13.88
N PRO A 285 -28.81 -1.51 -13.26
CA PRO A 285 -28.38 -0.28 -13.92
C PRO A 285 -26.90 -0.33 -14.33
N PRO A 286 -26.51 0.25 -15.48
CA PRO A 286 -25.12 0.27 -15.92
C PRO A 286 -24.24 1.02 -14.91
N PHE A 287 -22.98 0.61 -14.80
CA PHE A 287 -22.01 1.27 -13.93
C PHE A 287 -21.61 2.64 -14.46
N ARG A 288 -21.52 3.58 -13.52
CA ARG A 288 -20.77 4.83 -13.66
C ARG A 288 -19.28 4.60 -13.32
N PRO A 289 -18.38 5.47 -13.79
CA PRO A 289 -16.96 5.40 -13.42
C PRO A 289 -16.79 5.24 -11.89
N GLY A 290 -15.96 4.28 -11.47
CA GLY A 290 -15.63 4.04 -10.06
C GLY A 290 -16.55 3.05 -9.34
N GLN A 291 -17.78 2.84 -9.80
CA GLN A 291 -18.74 1.95 -9.12
C GLN A 291 -18.34 0.47 -9.20
N LEU A 292 -17.73 0.05 -10.32
CA LEU A 292 -17.23 -1.32 -10.45
C LEU A 292 -16.11 -1.59 -9.44
N GLN A 293 -15.16 -0.67 -9.31
CA GLN A 293 -14.06 -0.75 -8.35
C GLN A 293 -14.60 -0.84 -6.92
N THR A 294 -15.58 -0.01 -6.57
CA THR A 294 -16.28 -0.10 -5.29
C THR A 294 -16.80 -1.51 -5.03
N LEU A 295 -17.60 -2.06 -5.95
CA LEU A 295 -18.20 -3.38 -5.74
C LEU A 295 -17.16 -4.50 -5.70
N LEU A 296 -16.10 -4.42 -6.50
CA LEU A 296 -15.02 -5.41 -6.47
C LEU A 296 -14.30 -5.40 -5.12
N THR A 297 -13.93 -4.22 -4.61
CA THR A 297 -13.30 -4.07 -3.29
C THR A 297 -14.22 -4.57 -2.18
N MET A 298 -15.49 -4.14 -2.15
CA MET A 298 -16.44 -4.56 -1.12
C MET A 298 -16.73 -6.07 -1.17
N LYS A 299 -16.87 -6.65 -2.37
CA LYS A 299 -17.07 -8.09 -2.54
C LYS A 299 -15.85 -8.89 -2.09
N GLN A 300 -14.64 -8.41 -2.37
CA GLN A 300 -13.42 -9.08 -1.93
C GLN A 300 -13.36 -9.15 -0.40
N LEU A 301 -13.71 -8.07 0.30
CA LEU A 301 -13.79 -8.06 1.76
C LEU A 301 -14.90 -9.00 2.27
N ALA A 302 -16.09 -8.96 1.65
CA ALA A 302 -17.26 -9.69 2.12
C ALA A 302 -17.24 -11.21 1.84
N TYR A 303 -16.58 -11.64 0.76
CA TYR A 303 -16.64 -13.00 0.23
C TYR A 303 -15.26 -13.63 -0.02
N GLY A 304 -14.20 -12.85 0.09
CA GLY A 304 -12.84 -13.26 -0.26
C GLY A 304 -12.54 -13.19 -1.76
N ASP A 305 -11.39 -13.76 -2.14
CA ASP A 305 -10.91 -13.71 -3.51
C ASP A 305 -11.83 -14.47 -4.47
N HIS A 306 -12.22 -13.82 -5.57
CA HIS A 306 -13.03 -14.41 -6.63
C HIS A 306 -12.33 -15.61 -7.28
N THR A 307 -13.10 -16.61 -7.74
CA THR A 307 -12.58 -17.83 -8.37
C THR A 307 -11.62 -17.53 -9.53
N LEU A 308 -11.98 -16.61 -10.41
CA LEU A 308 -11.10 -16.11 -11.50
C LEU A 308 -9.74 -15.60 -11.00
N LYS A 309 -9.71 -14.86 -9.88
CA LYS A 309 -8.45 -14.38 -9.29
C LYS A 309 -7.62 -15.55 -8.78
N ARG A 310 -8.25 -16.51 -8.08
CA ARG A 310 -7.57 -17.73 -7.60
C ARG A 310 -6.98 -18.54 -8.77
N LEU A 311 -7.71 -18.66 -9.87
CA LEU A 311 -7.27 -19.39 -11.07
C LEU A 311 -6.16 -18.67 -11.84
N SER A 312 -6.09 -17.34 -11.78
CA SER A 312 -5.03 -16.57 -12.43
C SER A 312 -3.64 -16.75 -11.79
N GLY A 313 -3.56 -17.40 -10.61
CA GLY A 313 -2.34 -17.49 -9.82
C GLY A 313 -1.91 -16.17 -9.18
N TYR A 314 -2.68 -15.09 -9.38
CA TYR A 314 -2.44 -13.78 -8.80
C TYR A 314 -2.89 -13.75 -7.33
N CYS A 315 -1.92 -13.66 -6.41
CA CYS A 315 -2.17 -13.52 -4.98
C CYS A 315 -1.44 -12.27 -4.45
N SER A 316 -2.16 -11.45 -3.69
CA SER A 316 -1.57 -10.35 -2.93
C SER A 316 -1.70 -10.71 -1.45
N PRO A 317 -0.61 -11.17 -0.79
CA PRO A 317 -0.64 -11.58 0.61
C PRO A 317 -1.22 -10.50 1.53
N LEU A 318 -1.02 -9.21 1.22
CA LEU A 318 -1.55 -8.12 2.02
C LEU A 318 -3.08 -8.17 2.11
N VAL A 319 -3.74 -8.17 0.97
CA VAL A 319 -5.21 -8.12 0.93
C VAL A 319 -5.80 -9.45 1.40
N SER A 320 -5.19 -10.57 1.01
CA SER A 320 -5.66 -11.89 1.42
C SER A 320 -5.54 -12.10 2.94
N ASN A 321 -4.46 -11.66 3.58
CA ASN A 321 -4.31 -11.74 5.04
C ASN A 321 -5.34 -10.89 5.78
N VAL A 322 -5.64 -9.69 5.28
CA VAL A 322 -6.66 -8.81 5.88
C VAL A 322 -8.06 -9.39 5.73
N VAL A 323 -8.39 -9.95 4.56
CA VAL A 323 -9.65 -10.67 4.35
C VAL A 323 -9.75 -11.86 5.32
N GLU A 324 -8.71 -12.69 5.42
CA GLU A 324 -8.70 -13.85 6.30
C GLU A 324 -8.89 -13.46 7.77
N ALA A 325 -8.27 -12.37 8.20
CA ALA A 325 -8.43 -11.84 9.54
C ALA A 325 -9.83 -11.29 9.81
N ILE A 326 -10.40 -10.52 8.87
CA ILE A 326 -11.79 -10.03 8.97
C ILE A 326 -12.77 -11.20 9.10
N HIS A 327 -12.52 -12.32 8.42
CA HIS A 327 -13.41 -13.50 8.43
C HIS A 327 -13.34 -14.29 9.75
N GLN A 328 -12.45 -13.93 10.68
CA GLN A 328 -12.50 -14.42 12.07
C GLN A 328 -13.68 -13.81 12.85
N VAL A 329 -14.32 -12.76 12.31
CA VAL A 329 -15.49 -12.11 12.89
C VAL A 329 -16.62 -12.10 11.83
N PRO A 330 -17.27 -13.26 11.58
CA PRO A 330 -18.28 -13.37 10.54
C PRO A 330 -19.49 -12.44 10.75
N GLU A 331 -19.74 -11.97 11.98
CA GLU A 331 -20.81 -11.05 12.36
C GLU A 331 -20.69 -9.68 11.69
N LEU A 332 -19.48 -9.27 11.27
CA LEU A 332 -19.26 -8.01 10.56
C LEU A 332 -19.68 -8.09 9.07
N LEU A 333 -19.86 -9.28 8.52
CA LEU A 333 -20.08 -9.47 7.09
C LEU A 333 -21.54 -9.27 6.63
N PRO A 334 -22.60 -9.68 7.36
CA PRO A 334 -23.98 -9.52 6.92
C PRO A 334 -24.38 -8.08 6.56
N PRO A 335 -24.04 -7.03 7.35
CA PRO A 335 -24.37 -5.64 7.00
C PRO A 335 -23.71 -5.21 5.68
N LEU A 336 -22.44 -5.57 5.47
CA LEU A 336 -21.71 -5.30 4.25
C LEU A 336 -22.35 -6.03 3.05
N ARG A 337 -22.62 -7.33 3.19
CA ARG A 337 -23.26 -8.15 2.14
C ARG A 337 -24.62 -7.61 1.73
N ARG A 338 -25.44 -7.17 2.70
CA ARG A 338 -26.74 -6.54 2.44
C ARG A 338 -26.55 -5.23 1.64
N SER A 339 -25.63 -4.38 2.07
CA SER A 339 -25.34 -3.11 1.40
C SER A 339 -24.82 -3.29 -0.02
N ILE A 340 -23.97 -4.31 -0.28
CA ILE A 340 -23.51 -4.68 -1.62
C ILE A 340 -24.68 -5.05 -2.53
N ARG A 341 -25.59 -5.90 -2.04
CA ARG A 341 -26.78 -6.33 -2.80
C ARG A 341 -27.70 -5.14 -3.11
N THR A 342 -28.05 -4.37 -2.09
CA THR A 342 -28.96 -3.21 -2.21
C THR A 342 -28.41 -2.13 -3.15
N SER A 343 -27.13 -1.76 -3.00
CA SER A 343 -26.50 -0.76 -3.87
C SER A 343 -26.36 -1.26 -5.30
N SER A 344 -25.94 -2.52 -5.49
CA SER A 344 -25.83 -3.11 -6.84
C SER A 344 -27.17 -3.09 -7.56
N TRP A 345 -28.25 -3.52 -6.89
CA TRP A 345 -29.59 -3.61 -7.47
C TRP A 345 -30.20 -2.24 -7.76
N SER A 346 -30.12 -1.31 -6.80
CA SER A 346 -30.66 0.04 -6.97
C SER A 346 -29.83 0.96 -7.89
N GLY A 347 -28.59 0.58 -8.20
CA GLY A 347 -27.63 1.41 -8.93
C GLY A 347 -27.01 2.54 -8.10
N ASN A 348 -27.43 2.71 -6.84
CA ASN A 348 -26.88 3.71 -5.90
C ASN A 348 -25.60 3.18 -5.24
N ILE A 349 -24.61 2.88 -6.07
CA ILE A 349 -23.28 2.46 -5.63
C ILE A 349 -22.44 3.74 -5.48
N PRO A 350 -21.86 4.01 -4.30
CA PRO A 350 -20.87 5.07 -4.15
C PRO A 350 -19.69 4.82 -5.10
N ALA A 351 -19.38 5.77 -5.98
CA ALA A 351 -18.26 5.64 -6.89
C ALA A 351 -16.93 5.88 -6.17
N PHE A 352 -16.02 4.88 -6.19
CA PHE A 352 -14.67 5.06 -5.69
C PHE A 352 -13.84 5.80 -6.73
N VAL A 353 -13.34 6.97 -6.37
CA VAL A 353 -12.65 7.91 -7.25
C VAL A 353 -11.50 8.58 -6.50
N HIS A 354 -10.54 9.11 -7.25
CA HIS A 354 -9.41 9.87 -6.72
C HIS A 354 -9.35 11.27 -7.31
N LEU A 355 -8.67 12.16 -6.59
CA LEU A 355 -8.19 13.44 -7.11
C LEU A 355 -6.70 13.30 -7.47
N ASP A 356 -6.28 14.02 -8.49
CA ASP A 356 -4.86 14.10 -8.86
C ASP A 356 -4.17 15.20 -8.04
N PHE A 357 -3.50 14.80 -6.97
CA PHE A 357 -2.86 15.76 -6.04
C PHE A 357 -1.75 16.58 -6.70
N ASP A 358 -1.00 16.03 -7.65
CA ASP A 358 -0.01 16.80 -8.40
C ASP A 358 -0.70 17.91 -9.18
N LYS A 359 -1.77 17.57 -9.92
CA LYS A 359 -2.56 18.56 -10.66
C LYS A 359 -3.15 19.63 -9.75
N LEU A 360 -3.68 19.25 -8.58
CA LEU A 360 -4.26 20.19 -7.61
C LEU A 360 -3.22 21.16 -7.03
N CYS A 361 -1.95 20.76 -6.98
CA CYS A 361 -0.84 21.59 -6.50
C CYS A 361 -0.02 22.24 -7.64
N GLY A 362 -0.60 22.39 -8.84
CA GLY A 362 0.08 23.07 -9.96
C GLY A 362 1.16 22.24 -10.65
N GLY A 363 1.07 20.91 -10.55
CA GLY A 363 1.94 19.93 -11.20
C GLY A 363 2.83 19.13 -10.27
N LYS A 364 2.92 19.50 -8.97
CA LYS A 364 3.77 18.83 -7.99
C LYS A 364 3.17 18.90 -6.59
N TYR A 365 2.91 17.75 -5.99
CA TYR A 365 2.50 17.63 -4.59
C TYR A 365 3.69 17.85 -3.64
N ASP A 366 4.06 19.11 -3.44
CA ASP A 366 5.18 19.52 -2.59
C ASP A 366 4.82 19.41 -1.09
N TRP A 367 5.53 18.56 -0.36
CA TRP A 367 5.20 18.23 1.02
C TRP A 367 5.36 19.41 1.97
N ASN A 368 6.35 20.28 1.77
CA ASN A 368 6.57 21.43 2.64
C ASN A 368 5.47 22.47 2.45
N HIS A 369 5.16 22.78 1.20
CA HIS A 369 4.07 23.70 0.87
C HIS A 369 2.72 23.17 1.39
N VAL A 370 2.43 21.89 1.18
CA VAL A 370 1.18 21.27 1.66
C VAL A 370 1.11 21.29 3.18
N LYS A 371 2.16 20.91 3.90
CA LYS A 371 2.17 20.96 5.38
C LYS A 371 1.82 22.37 5.89
N GLN A 372 2.45 23.40 5.32
CA GLN A 372 2.19 24.79 5.69
C GLN A 372 0.72 25.18 5.42
N LEU A 373 0.22 24.89 4.21
CA LEU A 373 -1.17 25.14 3.84
C LEU A 373 -2.14 24.51 4.85
N LEU A 374 -1.92 23.26 5.25
CA LEU A 374 -2.81 22.55 6.17
C LEU A 374 -2.76 23.11 7.59
N ILE A 375 -1.60 23.56 8.06
CA ILE A 375 -1.48 24.24 9.36
C ILE A 375 -2.32 25.51 9.35
N GLU A 376 -2.13 26.36 8.33
CA GLU A 376 -2.81 27.65 8.20
C GLU A 376 -4.32 27.49 7.99
N GLU A 377 -4.72 26.54 7.15
CA GLU A 377 -6.10 26.47 6.68
C GLU A 377 -6.97 25.46 7.39
N CYS A 378 -6.40 24.40 7.94
CA CYS A 378 -7.14 23.32 8.58
C CYS A 378 -6.89 23.24 10.09
N GLY A 379 -5.91 23.99 10.61
CA GLY A 379 -5.39 23.77 11.96
C GLY A 379 -4.71 22.41 12.10
N TRP A 380 -4.13 21.88 11.02
CA TRP A 380 -3.48 20.57 11.05
C TRP A 380 -2.33 20.58 12.06
N GLY A 381 -2.33 19.62 12.99
CA GLY A 381 -1.33 19.52 14.05
C GLY A 381 -0.19 18.59 13.61
N PRO A 382 0.99 19.11 13.24
CA PRO A 382 2.11 18.26 12.83
C PRO A 382 2.59 17.35 13.98
N PRO A 383 3.32 16.27 13.68
CA PRO A 383 3.98 15.46 14.70
C PRO A 383 5.03 16.28 15.47
N ALA A 384 5.44 15.79 16.64
CA ALA A 384 6.42 16.49 17.49
C ALA A 384 7.82 16.65 16.84
N ASP A 385 8.20 15.73 15.95
CA ASP A 385 9.39 15.89 15.10
C ASP A 385 8.97 16.55 13.79
N ASP A 386 9.37 17.80 13.60
CA ASP A 386 9.04 18.66 12.46
C ASP A 386 9.66 18.17 11.14
N LYS A 387 10.69 17.32 11.22
CA LYS A 387 11.37 16.73 10.05
C LYS A 387 10.69 15.47 9.52
N LYS A 388 9.64 14.98 10.17
CA LYS A 388 8.85 13.85 9.68
C LYS A 388 7.87 14.29 8.59
N SER A 389 8.10 13.86 7.35
CA SER A 389 7.28 14.26 6.20
C SER A 389 6.33 13.15 5.70
N LEU A 390 6.72 11.87 5.79
CA LEU A 390 5.81 10.73 5.70
C LEU A 390 5.01 10.63 6.99
N HIS A 391 3.86 11.30 6.99
CA HIS A 391 2.99 11.33 8.15
C HIS A 391 1.85 10.34 8.02
N THR A 392 1.84 9.32 8.88
CA THR A 392 0.66 8.49 9.10
C THR A 392 -0.03 8.85 10.41
N SER A 393 -1.34 8.64 10.44
CA SER A 393 -2.18 8.92 11.60
C SER A 393 -2.03 7.91 12.75
N CYS A 394 -1.03 7.02 12.67
CA CYS A 394 -0.90 5.84 13.52
C CYS A 394 0.40 5.88 14.34
N ARG A 395 0.33 5.67 15.66
CA ARG A 395 1.49 5.66 16.56
C ARG A 395 2.40 4.44 16.42
N ILE A 396 1.91 3.36 15.81
CA ILE A 396 2.66 2.11 15.58
C ILE A 396 3.21 2.01 14.15
N GLU A 397 3.37 3.14 13.45
CA GLU A 397 3.87 3.17 12.07
C GLU A 397 5.22 2.49 11.91
N LYS A 398 6.16 2.80 12.82
CA LYS A 398 7.48 2.14 12.86
C LYS A 398 7.37 0.63 12.99
N CYS A 399 6.36 0.14 13.72
CA CYS A 399 6.14 -1.28 13.90
C CYS A 399 5.64 -1.95 12.62
N LYS A 400 4.75 -1.27 11.88
CA LYS A 400 4.30 -1.71 10.55
C LYS A 400 5.50 -1.83 9.62
N ASP A 401 6.31 -0.78 9.53
CA ASP A 401 7.50 -0.71 8.69
C ASP A 401 8.51 -1.79 9.07
N TYR A 402 8.83 -1.94 10.36
CA TYR A 402 9.71 -2.96 10.89
C TYR A 402 9.25 -4.37 10.52
N SER A 403 7.98 -4.68 10.75
CA SER A 403 7.45 -6.01 10.46
C SER A 403 7.51 -6.35 8.96
N GLN A 404 7.28 -5.37 8.07
CA GLN A 404 7.43 -5.53 6.64
C GLN A 404 8.91 -5.69 6.27
N PHE A 405 9.76 -4.82 6.82
CA PHE A 405 11.19 -4.77 6.58
C PHE A 405 11.89 -6.04 6.99
N ILE A 406 11.77 -6.48 8.24
CA ILE A 406 12.50 -7.65 8.75
C ILE A 406 12.11 -8.94 8.01
N ARG A 407 10.83 -9.06 7.61
CA ARG A 407 10.35 -10.19 6.80
C ARG A 407 10.90 -10.12 5.38
N PHE A 408 10.94 -8.95 4.77
CA PHE A 408 11.55 -8.74 3.46
C PHE A 408 13.06 -9.00 3.50
N TYR A 409 13.76 -8.40 4.48
CA TYR A 409 15.19 -8.56 4.75
C TYR A 409 15.60 -10.03 4.92
N HIS A 410 14.81 -10.85 5.61
CA HIS A 410 15.12 -12.28 5.74
C HIS A 410 14.58 -13.17 4.61
N CYS A 411 14.07 -12.60 3.51
CA CYS A 411 13.42 -13.32 2.41
C CYS A 411 12.21 -14.17 2.84
N LYS A 412 11.47 -13.75 3.89
CA LYS A 412 10.22 -14.38 4.35
C LYS A 412 8.98 -13.80 3.67
N SER A 413 9.11 -12.63 3.04
CA SER A 413 8.05 -11.94 2.30
C SER A 413 8.63 -11.35 1.02
N LYS A 414 7.88 -11.42 -0.08
CA LYS A 414 8.21 -10.78 -1.37
C LYS A 414 7.75 -9.31 -1.43
N MET A 415 6.99 -8.86 -0.42
CA MET A 415 6.52 -7.49 -0.30
C MET A 415 7.67 -6.59 0.17
N ILE A 416 7.99 -5.58 -0.63
CA ILE A 416 8.88 -4.50 -0.27
C ILE A 416 8.11 -3.59 0.71
N PRO A 417 8.73 -3.13 1.82
CA PRO A 417 8.05 -2.24 2.75
C PRO A 417 7.54 -0.99 2.03
N PHE A 418 6.29 -0.63 2.29
CA PHE A 418 5.64 0.46 1.58
C PHE A 418 6.35 1.79 1.80
N SER A 419 6.74 2.08 3.05
CA SER A 419 7.45 3.31 3.38
C SER A 419 8.79 3.40 2.67
N SER A 420 9.51 2.29 2.48
CA SER A 420 10.77 2.26 1.72
C SER A 420 10.57 2.62 0.25
N LEU A 421 9.46 2.19 -0.38
CA LEU A 421 9.12 2.61 -1.74
C LEU A 421 8.66 4.05 -1.79
N GLU A 422 7.75 4.45 -0.90
CA GLU A 422 7.14 5.78 -0.85
C GLU A 422 8.20 6.86 -0.66
N ILE A 423 9.07 6.72 0.34
CA ILE A 423 10.16 7.67 0.58
C ILE A 423 11.11 7.77 -0.61
N SER A 424 11.45 6.62 -1.20
CA SER A 424 12.33 6.54 -2.36
C SER A 424 11.74 7.27 -3.57
N LEU A 425 10.47 7.03 -3.86
CA LEU A 425 9.76 7.62 -4.98
C LEU A 425 9.51 9.12 -4.79
N ALA A 426 9.15 9.53 -3.57
CA ALA A 426 8.85 10.91 -3.19
C ALA A 426 10.09 11.80 -3.22
N SER A 427 11.24 11.30 -2.76
CA SER A 427 12.49 12.09 -2.67
C SER A 427 12.97 12.71 -3.97
N ARG A 428 12.47 12.25 -5.12
CA ARG A 428 12.75 12.87 -6.43
C ARG A 428 12.14 14.26 -6.53
N ASN A 429 10.87 14.38 -6.12
CA ASN A 429 9.99 15.49 -6.51
C ASN A 429 9.02 15.93 -5.40
N CYS A 430 9.36 15.79 -4.11
CA CYS A 430 8.46 16.20 -3.01
C CYS A 430 8.84 17.53 -2.34
N GLY A 431 9.95 18.18 -2.76
CA GLY A 431 10.38 19.48 -2.19
C GLY A 431 11.17 19.41 -0.89
N VAL A 432 11.44 18.20 -0.40
CA VAL A 432 12.29 17.95 0.76
C VAL A 432 13.72 17.64 0.30
N SER A 433 14.71 18.15 1.02
CA SER A 433 16.12 17.92 0.68
C SER A 433 16.52 16.45 0.88
N ARG A 434 17.60 16.02 0.22
CA ARG A 434 18.15 14.67 0.41
C ARG A 434 18.57 14.43 1.86
N GLU A 435 19.14 15.43 2.52
CA GLU A 435 19.60 15.34 3.91
C GLU A 435 18.43 15.12 4.88
N GLU A 436 17.34 15.87 4.72
CA GLU A 436 16.12 15.68 5.50
C GLU A 436 15.49 14.30 5.26
N MET A 437 15.50 13.83 4.01
CA MET A 437 15.03 12.48 3.68
C MET A 437 15.85 11.38 4.36
N LEU A 438 17.18 11.53 4.40
CA LEU A 438 18.07 10.59 5.07
C LEU A 438 17.87 10.61 6.59
N TYR A 439 17.66 11.80 7.17
CA TYR A 439 17.29 11.93 8.58
C TYR A 439 15.98 11.19 8.89
N GLU A 440 14.96 11.38 8.04
CA GLU A 440 13.68 10.72 8.20
C GLU A 440 13.80 9.18 8.07
N MET A 441 14.59 8.69 7.10
CA MET A 441 14.89 7.27 6.96
C MET A 441 15.50 6.66 8.21
N GLU A 442 16.48 7.35 8.80
CA GLU A 442 17.23 6.84 9.94
C GLU A 442 16.42 6.90 11.24
N ARG A 443 15.66 7.97 11.45
CA ARG A 443 15.04 8.28 12.75
C ARG A 443 13.56 7.95 12.83
N GLN A 444 12.85 8.00 11.71
CA GLN A 444 11.38 7.96 11.68
C GLN A 444 10.81 6.71 11.03
N LEU A 445 11.52 6.09 10.08
CA LEU A 445 11.09 4.80 9.52
C LEU A 445 11.40 3.64 10.46
N GLY A 446 10.61 2.58 10.36
CA GLY A 446 10.84 1.33 11.08
C GLY A 446 11.85 0.38 10.41
N CYS A 447 12.67 0.84 9.46
CA CYS A 447 13.62 -0.01 8.73
C CYS A 447 14.85 -0.32 9.58
N SER A 448 14.69 -1.20 10.57
CA SER A 448 15.74 -1.60 11.52
C SER A 448 15.83 -3.13 11.64
N LEU A 449 17.02 -3.64 11.95
CA LEU A 449 17.22 -5.05 12.33
C LEU A 449 16.86 -5.29 13.80
N GLU A 450 16.74 -4.23 14.59
CA GLU A 450 16.28 -4.25 15.97
C GLU A 450 14.81 -3.82 16.04
N GLU A 451 14.06 -4.45 16.95
CA GLU A 451 12.64 -4.18 17.10
C GLU A 451 12.40 -2.78 17.71
N PRO A 452 11.57 -1.91 17.08
CA PRO A 452 11.18 -0.64 17.66
C PRO A 452 10.41 -0.80 18.97
N LEU A 453 10.62 0.10 19.93
CA LEU A 453 9.96 0.07 21.24
C LEU A 453 8.43 0.15 21.10
N GLU A 454 7.93 0.84 20.09
CA GLU A 454 6.51 0.99 19.79
C GLU A 454 5.83 -0.36 19.47
N CYS A 455 6.59 -1.42 19.14
CA CYS A 455 6.06 -2.77 18.95
C CYS A 455 5.44 -3.34 20.23
N ALA A 456 5.89 -2.88 21.40
CA ALA A 456 5.28 -3.25 22.68
C ALA A 456 3.79 -2.91 22.71
N ALA A 457 3.37 -1.76 22.16
CA ALA A 457 1.97 -1.36 22.14
C ALA A 457 1.07 -2.33 21.36
N MET A 458 1.58 -2.98 20.29
CA MET A 458 0.84 -4.03 19.59
C MET A 458 0.72 -5.29 20.44
N ARG A 459 1.80 -5.71 21.14
CA ARG A 459 1.78 -6.87 22.02
C ARG A 459 0.87 -6.67 23.22
N ASP A 460 0.97 -5.52 23.87
CA ASP A 460 0.14 -5.16 25.02
C ASP A 460 -1.35 -5.18 24.65
N PHE A 461 -1.70 -4.71 23.45
CA PHE A 461 -3.07 -4.83 22.94
C PHE A 461 -3.51 -6.28 22.78
N LEU A 462 -2.67 -7.13 22.18
CA LEU A 462 -2.97 -8.55 21.95
C LEU A 462 -3.03 -9.36 23.26
N GLU A 463 -2.28 -8.94 24.28
CA GLU A 463 -2.24 -9.58 25.60
C GLU A 463 -3.30 -9.02 26.56
N GLY A 464 -4.12 -8.06 26.12
CA GLY A 464 -5.18 -7.45 26.94
C GLY A 464 -4.67 -6.49 28.02
N ARG A 465 -3.43 -6.00 27.90
CA ARG A 465 -2.76 -5.11 28.86
C ARG A 465 -2.96 -3.62 28.56
N SER A 466 -3.55 -3.28 27.41
CA SER A 466 -3.73 -1.89 26.92
C SER A 466 -5.10 -1.27 27.22
#